data_AF-A0A969IC31-F1
#
_entry.id   AF-A0A969IC31-F1
#
_cell.length_a   1.000
_cell.length_b   1.000
_cell.length_c   1.000
_cell.angle_alpha   90.00
_cell.angle_beta   90.00
_cell.angle_gamma   90.00
#
_symmetry.space_group_name_H-M   'P 1'
#
loop_
_entity.id
_entity.type
_entity.pdbx_description
1 polymer ?
#
loop_
_entity_poly.entity_id
_entity_poly.type
_entity_poly.pdbx_seq_one_letter_code
_entity_poly.pdbx_strand_id
1 'polypeptide(L)'
;MPKYRFLSIDDVHSHFRMAAFGKITMIDNPNAISHTEIHDMGGGIYHVEEHRYYSNEIELDGNNSGFNSGIIATQLFHKLAVSGSAAYTNRWKNGSRPKESGLTNRALNYSFSAGYLLLPRKYENYNQTNLNVYIEILGASGLDRKGHFIDAVPAIQFIFNSISRLDIAYRTQIKGNIARFNKSSWLLRFEYNFLNVFGKNK
;
A
#
# COMPACT_ATOMS: atom_id res chain seq x y z
N MET A 1 -10.37 -4.33 0.35
CA MET A 1 -10.11 -4.97 1.67
C MET A 1 -11.29 -4.71 2.60
N PRO A 2 -12.01 -5.75 3.05
CA PRO A 2 -13.03 -5.63 4.09
C PRO A 2 -12.49 -4.98 5.36
N LYS A 3 -13.28 -4.08 5.95
CA LYS A 3 -12.99 -3.44 7.24
C LYS A 3 -14.24 -3.52 8.11
N TYR A 4 -14.07 -3.96 9.35
CA TYR A 4 -15.12 -4.01 10.37
C TYR A 4 -14.81 -2.99 11.47
N ARG A 5 -15.61 -1.92 11.53
CA ARG A 5 -15.49 -0.90 12.57
C ARG A 5 -16.15 -1.39 13.84
N PHE A 6 -15.37 -1.48 14.92
CA PHE A 6 -15.84 -1.93 16.23
C PHE A 6 -15.89 -0.81 17.28
N LEU A 7 -15.26 0.34 17.01
CA LEU A 7 -15.33 1.52 17.88
C LEU A 7 -15.47 2.79 17.04
N SER A 8 -16.40 3.65 17.45
CA SER A 8 -16.59 5.01 16.94
C SER A 8 -16.99 5.90 18.11
N ILE A 9 -16.19 6.91 18.40
CA ILE A 9 -16.51 7.95 19.38
C ILE A 9 -16.47 9.25 18.58
N ASP A 10 -17.63 9.87 18.41
CA ASP A 10 -17.82 10.99 17.52
C ASP A 10 -18.24 12.23 18.33
N ASP A 11 -17.60 13.37 18.05
CA ASP A 11 -17.84 14.70 18.62
C ASP A 11 -17.82 15.73 17.47
N VAL A 12 -18.30 16.96 17.71
CA VAL A 12 -18.60 17.97 16.68
C VAL A 12 -17.41 18.25 15.75
N HIS A 13 -16.18 18.25 16.28
CA HIS A 13 -14.94 18.48 15.50
C HIS A 13 -13.88 17.39 15.69
N SER A 14 -14.28 16.23 16.24
CA SER A 14 -13.34 15.17 16.59
C SER A 14 -14.00 13.82 16.43
N HIS A 15 -13.34 12.90 15.75
CA HIS A 15 -13.84 11.54 15.60
C HIS A 15 -12.71 10.56 15.84
N PHE A 16 -12.89 9.68 16.82
CA PHE A 16 -12.03 8.53 17.07
C PHE A 16 -12.70 7.28 16.52
N ARG A 17 -11.99 6.54 15.68
CA ARG A 17 -12.52 5.32 15.05
C ARG A 17 -11.48 4.21 15.10
N MET A 18 -11.92 3.01 15.44
CA MET A 18 -11.10 1.80 15.32
C MET A 18 -11.82 0.74 14.49
N ALA A 19 -11.06 0.07 13.63
CA ALA A 19 -11.55 -1.00 12.80
C ALA A 19 -10.54 -2.14 12.71
N ALA A 20 -11.05 -3.36 12.61
CA ALA A 20 -10.29 -4.53 12.21
C ALA A 20 -10.39 -4.67 10.69
N PHE A 21 -9.36 -5.22 10.06
CA PHE A 21 -9.38 -5.49 8.64
C PHE A 21 -8.69 -6.80 8.31
N GLY A 22 -9.06 -7.36 7.16
CA GLY A 22 -8.50 -8.60 6.66
C GLY A 22 -8.51 -8.62 5.14
N LYS A 23 -7.47 -9.19 4.55
CA LYS A 23 -7.33 -9.41 3.11
C LYS A 23 -6.74 -10.80 2.89
N ILE A 24 -7.26 -11.52 1.91
CA ILE A 24 -6.68 -12.74 1.38
C ILE A 24 -6.38 -12.48 -0.09
N THR A 25 -5.23 -12.96 -0.55
CA THR A 25 -4.81 -12.82 -1.95
C THR A 25 -4.25 -14.12 -2.47
N MET A 26 -4.66 -14.47 -3.68
CA MET A 26 -4.13 -15.60 -4.44
C MET A 26 -3.50 -15.04 -5.70
N ILE A 27 -2.22 -15.33 -5.90
CA ILE A 27 -1.33 -14.80 -6.94
C ILE A 27 -0.55 -15.97 -7.50
N ASP A 28 -0.41 -16.05 -8.82
CA ASP A 28 0.36 -17.09 -9.52
C ASP A 28 1.60 -16.53 -10.27
N ASN A 29 2.12 -15.41 -9.76
CA ASN A 29 3.35 -14.79 -10.26
C ASN A 29 4.60 -15.52 -9.75
N PRO A 30 5.70 -15.51 -10.52
CA PRO A 30 7.01 -15.95 -10.04
C PRO A 30 7.44 -15.22 -8.77
N ASN A 31 8.16 -15.91 -7.88
CA ASN A 31 8.68 -15.32 -6.63
C ASN A 31 9.97 -14.49 -6.85
N ALA A 32 10.52 -14.50 -8.07
CA ALA A 32 11.78 -13.89 -8.44
C ALA A 32 11.64 -13.09 -9.73
N ILE A 33 12.50 -12.08 -9.89
CA ILE A 33 12.74 -11.42 -11.16
C ILE A 33 14.04 -12.01 -11.72
N SER A 34 13.99 -12.53 -12.94
CA SER A 34 15.16 -13.10 -13.62
C SER A 34 15.78 -12.06 -14.57
N HIS A 35 17.10 -11.92 -14.52
CA HIS A 35 17.89 -11.24 -15.53
C HIS A 35 18.70 -12.28 -16.31
N THR A 36 18.72 -12.17 -17.63
CA THR A 36 19.40 -13.13 -18.50
C THR A 36 20.53 -12.42 -19.24
N GLU A 37 21.75 -12.90 -19.05
CA GLU A 37 22.92 -12.46 -19.79
C GLU A 37 23.26 -13.51 -20.86
N ILE A 38 23.55 -13.07 -22.08
CA ILE A 38 23.91 -13.94 -23.19
C ILE A 38 25.36 -13.64 -23.57
N HIS A 39 26.23 -14.61 -23.39
CA HIS A 39 27.64 -14.52 -23.77
C HIS A 39 27.84 -15.26 -25.09
N ASP A 40 28.28 -14.55 -26.14
CA ASP A 40 28.74 -15.19 -27.37
C ASP A 40 30.15 -15.75 -27.15
N MET A 41 30.28 -17.07 -27.21
CA MET A 41 31.54 -17.78 -27.04
C MET A 41 32.30 -17.97 -28.38
N GLY A 42 31.79 -17.38 -29.46
CA GLY A 42 32.33 -17.52 -30.82
C GLY A 42 31.84 -18.80 -31.51
N GLY A 43 31.94 -18.82 -32.85
CA GLY A 43 31.55 -19.98 -33.66
C GLY A 43 30.04 -20.30 -33.65
N GLY A 44 29.19 -19.34 -33.26
CA GLY A 44 27.74 -19.52 -33.17
C GLY A 44 27.25 -20.16 -31.86
N ILE A 45 28.11 -20.26 -30.83
CA ILE A 45 27.75 -20.80 -29.52
C ILE A 45 27.45 -19.65 -28.56
N TYR A 46 26.22 -19.62 -28.03
CA TYR A 46 25.79 -18.67 -27.02
C TYR A 46 25.63 -19.37 -25.67
N HIS A 47 26.27 -18.85 -24.61
CA HIS A 47 26.03 -19.23 -23.23
C HIS A 47 25.00 -18.27 -22.62
N VAL A 48 23.97 -18.80 -21.96
CA VAL A 48 22.90 -18.01 -21.35
C VAL A 48 22.97 -18.18 -19.84
N GLU A 49 23.26 -17.10 -19.12
CA GLU A 49 23.31 -17.08 -17.66
C GLU A 49 22.05 -16.40 -17.10
N GLU A 50 21.33 -17.10 -16.21
CA GLU A 50 20.09 -16.59 -15.57
C GLU A 50 20.37 -16.22 -14.11
N HIS A 51 20.32 -14.92 -13.79
CA HIS A 51 20.41 -14.43 -12.41
C HIS A 51 19.01 -14.17 -11.84
N ARG A 52 18.66 -14.89 -10.77
CA ARG A 52 17.37 -14.72 -10.07
C ARG A 52 17.53 -13.81 -8.86
N TYR A 53 16.77 -12.73 -8.85
CA TYR A 53 16.66 -11.81 -7.73
C TYR A 53 15.37 -12.06 -6.97
N TYR A 54 15.45 -12.14 -5.65
CA TYR A 54 14.31 -12.38 -4.77
C TYR A 54 14.09 -11.19 -3.83
N SER A 55 12.82 -10.95 -3.49
CA SER A 55 12.43 -9.97 -2.47
C SER A 55 12.14 -10.66 -1.14
N ASN A 56 12.62 -10.05 -0.05
CA ASN A 56 12.33 -10.44 1.32
C ASN A 56 11.16 -9.63 1.92
N GLU A 57 10.61 -8.67 1.18
CA GLU A 57 9.33 -8.01 1.50
C GLU A 57 8.18 -8.94 1.09
N ILE A 58 7.18 -9.06 1.96
CA ILE A 58 5.94 -9.75 1.62
C ILE A 58 4.97 -8.73 1.04
N GLU A 59 4.68 -8.83 -0.24
CA GLU A 59 3.80 -7.90 -0.96
C GLU A 59 2.59 -8.64 -1.53
N LEU A 60 1.46 -8.50 -0.84
CA LEU A 60 0.22 -9.15 -1.21
C LEU A 60 -0.56 -8.43 -2.32
N ASP A 61 -0.06 -7.33 -2.87
CA ASP A 61 -0.74 -6.53 -3.91
C ASP A 61 -0.27 -6.87 -5.34
N GLY A 62 0.70 -7.78 -5.48
CA GLY A 62 1.15 -8.20 -6.81
C GLY A 62 2.14 -9.37 -6.84
N ASN A 63 2.91 -9.57 -5.76
CA ASN A 63 4.03 -10.52 -5.79
C ASN A 63 3.75 -11.81 -5.01
N ASN A 64 2.96 -11.76 -3.94
CA ASN A 64 2.80 -12.90 -3.06
C ASN A 64 1.33 -13.22 -2.75
N SER A 65 1.00 -14.50 -2.76
CA SER A 65 -0.21 -15.02 -2.13
C SER A 65 -0.07 -14.96 -0.62
N GLY A 66 -1.19 -14.87 0.08
CA GLY A 66 -1.21 -14.87 1.53
C GLY A 66 -2.42 -14.19 2.11
N PHE A 67 -2.38 -14.00 3.42
CA PHE A 67 -3.36 -13.20 4.12
C PHE A 67 -2.68 -12.10 4.93
N ASN A 68 -3.41 -11.02 5.12
CA ASN A 68 -3.04 -9.92 5.98
C ASN A 68 -4.25 -9.57 6.85
N SER A 69 -4.03 -9.41 8.14
CA SER A 69 -5.07 -9.04 9.09
C SER A 69 -4.53 -8.11 10.14
N GLY A 70 -5.28 -7.09 10.49
CA GLY A 70 -4.80 -6.06 11.40
C GLY A 70 -5.89 -5.19 11.98
N ILE A 71 -5.44 -4.20 12.73
CA ILE A 71 -6.26 -3.15 13.31
C ILE A 71 -5.76 -1.80 12.81
N ILE A 72 -6.69 -0.86 12.68
CA ILE A 72 -6.42 0.53 12.37
C ILE A 72 -7.18 1.41 13.35
N ALA A 73 -6.52 2.44 13.83
CA ALA A 73 -7.12 3.52 14.60
C ALA A 73 -6.94 4.82 13.83
N THR A 74 -7.96 5.66 13.83
CA THR A 74 -7.95 6.97 13.18
C THR A 74 -8.55 7.99 14.14
N GLN A 75 -7.86 9.11 14.29
CA GLN A 75 -8.29 10.24 15.08
C GLN A 75 -8.30 11.47 14.19
N LEU A 76 -9.48 12.08 14.05
CA LEU A 76 -9.62 13.38 13.42
C LEU A 76 -9.63 14.46 14.51
N PHE A 77 -8.80 15.49 14.35
CA PHE A 77 -8.77 16.70 15.15
C PHE A 77 -8.99 17.90 14.22
N HIS A 78 -10.21 18.43 14.16
CA HIS A 78 -10.57 19.50 13.23
C HIS A 78 -10.22 19.17 11.77
N LYS A 79 -9.09 19.71 11.26
CA LYS A 79 -8.59 19.54 9.89
C LYS A 79 -7.46 18.53 9.77
N LEU A 80 -6.95 18.02 10.90
CA LEU A 80 -5.85 17.06 10.95
C LEU A 80 -6.39 15.65 11.23
N ALA A 81 -6.16 14.72 10.31
CA ALA A 81 -6.45 13.31 10.51
C ALA A 81 -5.14 12.56 10.77
N VAL A 82 -5.03 11.89 11.90
CA VAL A 82 -3.91 11.01 12.22
C VAL A 82 -4.41 9.58 12.27
N SER A 83 -3.69 8.64 11.68
CA SER A 83 -4.03 7.23 11.75
C SER A 83 -2.81 6.36 11.98
N GLY A 84 -3.02 5.26 12.68
CA GLY A 84 -2.02 4.24 12.92
C GLY A 84 -2.61 2.86 12.67
N SER A 85 -1.84 1.97 12.08
CA SER A 85 -2.25 0.58 11.87
C SER A 85 -1.13 -0.40 12.23
N ALA A 86 -1.54 -1.59 12.62
CA ALA A 86 -0.66 -2.74 12.82
C ALA A 86 -1.34 -3.98 12.25
N ALA A 87 -0.62 -4.76 11.45
CA ALA A 87 -1.15 -5.93 10.78
C ALA A 87 -0.13 -7.07 10.74
N TYR A 88 -0.64 -8.27 10.92
CA TYR A 88 0.11 -9.50 10.69
C TYR A 88 -0.10 -9.97 9.26
N THR A 89 1.00 -10.29 8.59
CA THR A 89 1.00 -10.84 7.23
C THR A 89 1.61 -12.22 7.23
N ASN A 90 0.95 -13.15 6.56
CA ASN A 90 1.45 -14.49 6.31
C ASN A 90 1.45 -14.77 4.80
N ARG A 91 2.63 -15.09 4.28
CA ARG A 91 2.84 -15.47 2.89
C ARG A 91 2.49 -16.94 2.68
N TRP A 92 1.76 -17.23 1.61
CA TRP A 92 1.45 -18.57 1.13
C TRP A 92 2.23 -18.93 -0.12
N LYS A 93 2.01 -20.12 -0.67
CA LYS A 93 2.56 -20.49 -1.98
C LYS A 93 1.82 -19.71 -3.07
N ASN A 94 2.51 -19.38 -4.15
CA ASN A 94 1.90 -18.68 -5.27
C ASN A 94 1.31 -19.70 -6.25
N GLY A 95 -0.01 -19.92 -6.21
CA GLY A 95 -0.70 -20.83 -7.12
C GLY A 95 -0.03 -22.21 -7.21
N SER A 96 0.50 -22.51 -8.40
CA SER A 96 1.20 -23.76 -8.72
C SER A 96 2.68 -23.78 -8.27
N ARG A 97 3.23 -22.62 -7.91
CA ARG A 97 4.64 -22.40 -7.59
C ARG A 97 4.90 -22.61 -6.09
N PRO A 98 5.89 -23.45 -5.72
CA PRO A 98 6.23 -23.66 -4.31
C PRO A 98 6.77 -22.37 -3.67
N LYS A 99 6.76 -22.34 -2.34
CA LYS A 99 7.44 -21.29 -1.60
C LYS A 99 8.95 -21.43 -1.81
N GLU A 100 9.59 -20.31 -2.12
CA GLU A 100 11.05 -20.28 -2.17
C GLU A 100 11.65 -20.34 -0.77
N SER A 101 12.68 -21.17 -0.62
CA SER A 101 13.44 -21.28 0.63
C SER A 101 14.25 -20.01 0.88
N GLY A 102 14.45 -19.66 2.14
CA GLY A 102 15.26 -18.49 2.48
C GLY A 102 14.56 -17.13 2.41
N LEU A 103 13.28 -17.07 2.03
CA LEU A 103 12.48 -15.83 2.04
C LEU A 103 11.57 -15.73 3.27
N THR A 104 11.25 -14.50 3.66
CA THR A 104 10.35 -14.17 4.79
C THR A 104 8.92 -14.67 4.50
N ASN A 105 8.32 -15.38 5.45
CA ASN A 105 6.94 -15.85 5.35
C ASN A 105 5.98 -15.15 6.31
N ARG A 106 6.50 -14.52 7.37
CA ARG A 106 5.68 -13.86 8.38
C ARG A 106 6.23 -12.47 8.61
N ALA A 107 5.38 -11.45 8.55
CA ALA A 107 5.78 -10.08 8.81
C ALA A 107 4.75 -9.37 9.69
N LEU A 108 5.24 -8.46 10.53
CA LEU A 108 4.43 -7.45 11.18
C LEU A 108 4.56 -6.16 10.36
N ASN A 109 3.47 -5.73 9.76
CA ASN A 109 3.34 -4.46 9.06
C ASN A 109 2.77 -3.42 10.01
N TYR A 110 3.27 -2.20 9.93
CA TYR A 110 2.76 -1.07 10.68
C TYR A 110 2.76 0.17 9.79
N SER A 111 1.78 1.04 9.99
CA SER A 111 1.74 2.33 9.32
C SER A 111 1.34 3.43 10.27
N PHE A 112 1.84 4.62 10.00
CA PHE A 112 1.42 5.86 10.64
C PHE A 112 1.21 6.90 9.55
N SER A 113 0.07 7.57 9.54
CA SER A 113 -0.19 8.64 8.58
C SER A 113 -0.81 9.86 9.24
N ALA A 114 -0.48 11.02 8.67
CA ALA A 114 -1.07 12.29 9.03
C ALA A 114 -1.50 13.02 7.76
N GLY A 115 -2.77 13.41 7.70
CA GLY A 115 -3.36 14.15 6.59
C GLY A 115 -3.94 15.47 7.08
N TYR A 116 -3.76 16.53 6.31
CA TYR A 116 -4.26 17.87 6.61
C TYR A 116 -5.03 18.44 5.43
N LEU A 117 -6.24 18.94 5.71
CA LEU A 117 -7.06 19.66 4.74
C LEU A 117 -6.50 21.08 4.55
N LEU A 118 -5.78 21.30 3.45
CA LEU A 118 -5.12 22.56 3.13
C LEU A 118 -6.10 23.57 2.53
N LEU A 119 -6.94 23.14 1.59
CA LEU A 119 -7.90 23.99 0.88
C LEU A 119 -9.28 23.31 0.73
N PRO A 120 -10.37 24.10 0.64
CA PRO A 120 -10.43 25.56 0.72
C PRO A 120 -10.37 26.09 2.17
N ARG A 121 -9.82 27.31 2.37
CA ARG A 121 -9.71 27.92 3.73
C ARG A 121 -11.09 28.32 4.30
N LYS A 122 -12.02 28.74 3.44
CA LYS A 122 -13.44 28.95 3.71
C LYS A 122 -14.24 28.26 2.60
N TYR A 123 -15.27 27.52 2.96
CA TYR A 123 -16.17 26.91 2.00
C TYR A 123 -17.21 27.95 1.57
N GLU A 124 -17.18 28.31 0.29
CA GLU A 124 -18.24 29.13 -0.31
C GLU A 124 -19.27 28.21 -1.00
N ASN A 125 -18.83 27.15 -1.67
CA ASN A 125 -19.70 26.21 -2.42
C ASN A 125 -19.07 24.80 -2.53
N TYR A 126 -19.91 23.77 -2.74
CA TYR A 126 -19.49 22.37 -2.90
C TYR A 126 -18.70 22.06 -4.19
N ASN A 127 -18.70 22.97 -5.16
CA ASN A 127 -17.95 22.83 -6.42
C ASN A 127 -16.47 23.23 -6.29
N GLN A 128 -16.03 23.68 -5.12
CA GLN A 128 -14.63 24.07 -4.92
C GLN A 128 -13.72 22.84 -4.80
N THR A 129 -12.53 22.94 -5.40
CA THR A 129 -11.52 21.88 -5.30
C THR A 129 -10.97 21.80 -3.87
N ASN A 130 -11.04 20.62 -3.27
CA ASN A 130 -10.38 20.37 -2.00
C ASN A 130 -8.95 19.88 -2.24
N LEU A 131 -8.01 20.38 -1.44
CA LEU A 131 -6.61 19.97 -1.45
C LEU A 131 -6.24 19.42 -0.09
N ASN A 132 -5.87 18.15 -0.05
CA ASN A 132 -5.33 17.48 1.12
C ASN A 132 -3.84 17.20 0.90
N VAL A 133 -3.04 17.46 1.92
CA VAL A 133 -1.64 17.02 1.95
C VAL A 133 -1.55 15.94 3.01
N TYR A 134 -0.86 14.84 2.69
CA TYR A 134 -0.66 13.77 3.66
C TYR A 134 0.75 13.21 3.58
N ILE A 135 1.22 12.75 4.72
CA ILE A 135 2.45 11.97 4.84
C ILE A 135 2.11 10.64 5.50
N GLU A 136 2.63 9.56 4.95
CA GLU A 136 2.49 8.23 5.52
C GLU A 136 3.88 7.60 5.70
N ILE A 137 4.07 6.96 6.84
CA ILE A 137 5.24 6.17 7.20
C ILE A 137 4.77 4.73 7.22
N LEU A 138 5.34 3.91 6.34
CA LEU A 138 5.04 2.49 6.23
C LEU A 138 6.24 1.72 6.75
N GLY A 139 6.03 0.64 7.48
CA GLY A 139 7.11 -0.27 7.83
C GLY A 139 6.65 -1.71 7.88
N ALA A 140 7.62 -2.60 7.72
CA ALA A 140 7.41 -4.01 7.97
C ALA A 140 8.65 -4.60 8.63
N SER A 141 8.42 -5.56 9.52
CA SER A 141 9.46 -6.36 10.15
C SER A 141 9.16 -7.84 9.96
N GLY A 142 10.14 -8.59 9.46
CA GLY A 142 10.08 -10.04 9.37
C GLY A 142 10.07 -10.66 10.77
N LEU A 143 9.18 -11.64 10.97
CA LEU A 143 9.04 -12.36 12.23
C LEU A 143 9.80 -13.69 12.20
N ASP A 144 9.95 -14.30 11.02
CA ASP A 144 10.70 -15.53 10.81
C ASP A 144 12.13 -15.30 10.30
N ARG A 145 12.42 -14.09 9.78
CA ARG A 145 13.78 -13.67 9.40
C ARG A 145 14.05 -12.26 9.91
N LYS A 146 15.27 -12.04 10.43
CA LYS A 146 15.72 -10.72 10.87
C LYS A 146 15.81 -9.79 9.67
N GLY A 147 14.86 -8.86 9.57
CA GLY A 147 14.79 -7.92 8.47
C GLY A 147 13.67 -6.91 8.68
N HIS A 148 13.91 -5.65 8.35
CA HIS A 148 12.91 -4.60 8.43
C HIS A 148 13.12 -3.55 7.34
N PHE A 149 12.09 -2.78 7.08
CA PHE A 149 12.19 -1.53 6.32
C PHE A 149 11.19 -0.50 6.84
N ILE A 150 11.47 0.75 6.53
CA ILE A 150 10.64 1.91 6.77
C ILE A 150 10.68 2.78 5.51
N ASP A 151 9.50 3.05 4.97
CA ASP A 151 9.26 3.94 3.84
C ASP A 151 8.56 5.21 4.32
N ALA A 152 8.84 6.34 3.67
CA ALA A 152 7.98 7.51 3.72
C ALA A 152 7.25 7.70 2.39
N VAL A 153 6.03 8.22 2.51
CA VAL A 153 5.10 8.44 1.43
C VAL A 153 4.50 9.84 1.58
N PRO A 154 5.23 10.91 1.20
CA PRO A 154 4.61 12.21 0.97
C PRO A 154 3.65 12.14 -0.21
N ALA A 155 2.51 12.81 -0.07
CA ALA A 155 1.47 12.78 -1.08
C ALA A 155 0.51 13.97 -1.02
N ILE A 156 -0.13 14.20 -2.16
CA ILE A 156 -1.08 15.28 -2.38
C ILE A 156 -2.33 14.66 -3.00
N GLN A 157 -3.48 15.12 -2.51
CA GLN A 157 -4.79 14.68 -2.98
C GLN A 157 -5.63 15.89 -3.38
N PHE A 158 -6.14 15.85 -4.60
CA PHE A 158 -7.09 16.80 -5.16
C PHE A 158 -8.46 16.13 -5.24
N ILE A 159 -9.51 16.83 -4.80
CA ILE A 159 -10.89 16.38 -4.96
C ILE A 159 -11.65 17.48 -5.69
N PHE A 160 -12.16 17.17 -6.88
CA PHE A 160 -12.87 18.12 -7.75
C PHE A 160 -14.36 17.82 -7.73
N ASN A 161 -15.17 18.88 -7.55
CA ASN A 161 -16.64 18.82 -7.57
C ASN A 161 -17.24 17.72 -6.68
N SER A 162 -16.50 17.28 -5.66
CA SER A 162 -16.84 16.13 -4.80
C SER A 162 -17.13 14.81 -5.53
N ILE A 163 -16.84 14.71 -6.84
CA ILE A 163 -17.10 13.53 -7.67
C ILE A 163 -15.83 12.86 -8.16
N SER A 164 -14.76 13.62 -8.39
CA SER A 164 -13.49 13.08 -8.87
C SER A 164 -12.37 13.38 -7.89
N ARG A 165 -11.40 12.48 -7.84
CA ARG A 165 -10.26 12.54 -6.94
C ARG A 165 -9.01 12.12 -7.68
N LEU A 166 -7.95 12.91 -7.51
CA LEU A 166 -6.61 12.63 -8.02
C LEU A 166 -5.63 12.63 -6.86
N ASP A 167 -4.95 11.52 -6.64
CA ASP A 167 -3.92 11.37 -5.62
C ASP A 167 -2.56 11.12 -6.29
N ILE A 168 -1.56 11.86 -5.86
CA ILE A 168 -0.18 11.75 -6.30
C ILE A 168 0.67 11.50 -5.06
N ALA A 169 1.38 10.38 -5.03
CA ALA A 169 2.22 9.99 -3.91
C ALA A 169 3.59 9.52 -4.41
N TYR A 170 4.63 9.78 -3.61
CA TYR A 170 5.96 9.26 -3.86
C TYR A 170 6.38 8.42 -2.66
N ARG A 171 6.49 7.10 -2.85
CA ARG A 171 6.98 6.16 -1.83
C ARG A 171 8.48 6.04 -1.97
N THR A 172 9.21 6.14 -0.86
CA THR A 172 10.66 5.95 -0.84
C THR A 172 11.13 5.32 0.48
N GLN A 173 12.07 4.38 0.39
CA GLN A 173 12.66 3.74 1.56
C GLN A 173 13.65 4.67 2.26
N ILE A 174 13.38 4.97 3.53
CA ILE A 174 14.28 5.76 4.38
C ILE A 174 15.31 4.86 5.05
N LYS A 175 14.87 3.68 5.54
CA LYS A 175 15.74 2.75 6.26
C LYS A 175 15.30 1.32 5.98
N GLY A 176 16.25 0.40 5.87
CA GLY A 176 15.92 -1.01 5.78
C GLY A 176 17.11 -1.87 5.42
N ASN A 177 17.04 -3.14 5.78
CA ASN A 177 18.11 -4.13 5.58
C ASN A 177 17.65 -5.38 4.83
N ILE A 178 16.43 -5.35 4.27
CA ILE A 178 15.90 -6.43 3.44
C ILE A 178 16.12 -6.15 1.95
N ALA A 179 16.33 -7.20 1.17
CA ALA A 179 16.27 -7.12 -0.29
C ALA A 179 14.82 -6.89 -0.72
N ARG A 180 14.59 -5.94 -1.62
CA ARG A 180 13.27 -5.55 -2.14
C ARG A 180 13.39 -5.29 -3.62
N PHE A 181 12.35 -5.64 -4.38
CA PHE A 181 12.31 -5.38 -5.82
C PHE A 181 12.29 -3.88 -6.13
N ASN A 182 11.57 -3.10 -5.31
CA ASN A 182 11.53 -1.67 -5.47
C ASN A 182 11.72 -0.95 -4.12
N LYS A 183 12.57 0.07 -4.12
CA LYS A 183 12.82 0.94 -2.96
C LYS A 183 12.16 2.31 -3.11
N SER A 184 11.72 2.68 -4.32
CA SER A 184 10.99 3.93 -4.55
C SER A 184 10.00 3.83 -5.71
N SER A 185 8.81 4.37 -5.54
CA SER A 185 7.78 4.34 -6.57
C SER A 185 6.90 5.57 -6.55
N TRP A 186 6.43 5.95 -7.74
CA TRP A 186 5.36 6.91 -7.89
C TRP A 186 4.02 6.17 -7.89
N LEU A 187 3.06 6.71 -7.15
CA LEU A 187 1.69 6.24 -7.14
C LEU A 187 0.78 7.35 -7.62
N LEU A 188 0.08 7.07 -8.72
CA LEU A 188 -0.94 7.92 -9.31
C LEU A 188 -2.26 7.17 -9.18
N ARG A 189 -3.23 7.77 -8.50
CA ARG A 189 -4.58 7.22 -8.36
C ARG A 189 -5.60 8.24 -8.81
N PHE A 190 -6.43 7.85 -9.76
CA PHE A 190 -7.60 8.61 -10.17
C PHE A 190 -8.86 7.82 -9.81
N GLU A 191 -9.80 8.48 -9.15
CA GLU A 191 -11.08 7.91 -8.74
C GLU A 191 -12.20 8.83 -9.22
N TYR A 192 -13.25 8.25 -9.81
CA TYR A 192 -14.43 8.97 -10.29
C TYR A 192 -15.69 8.28 -9.76
N ASN A 193 -16.51 9.03 -9.03
CA ASN A 193 -17.74 8.55 -8.45
C ASN A 193 -18.91 8.78 -9.40
N PHE A 194 -19.52 7.69 -9.87
CA PHE A 194 -20.74 7.74 -10.65
C PHE A 194 -21.97 7.86 -9.72
N LEU A 195 -22.39 9.09 -9.44
CA LEU A 195 -23.62 9.35 -8.68
C LEU A 195 -24.84 9.16 -9.60
N ASN A 196 -25.89 8.47 -9.12
CA ASN A 196 -27.22 8.37 -9.78
C ASN A 196 -27.33 7.65 -11.15
N VAL A 197 -26.48 6.67 -11.48
CA VAL A 197 -26.58 5.93 -12.76
C VAL A 197 -27.90 5.12 -12.90
N PHE A 198 -28.56 4.78 -11.78
CA PHE A 198 -29.87 4.11 -11.77
C PHE A 198 -30.96 4.94 -11.08
N GLY A 199 -30.98 6.25 -11.31
CA GLY A 199 -32.16 7.05 -11.00
C GLY A 199 -33.36 6.47 -11.75
N LYS A 200 -34.29 5.84 -11.03
CA LYS A 200 -35.63 5.52 -11.53
C LYS A 200 -36.23 6.83 -12.05
N ASN A 201 -36.34 6.96 -13.37
CA ASN A 201 -37.28 7.88 -13.97
C ASN A 201 -38.66 7.50 -13.41
N LYS A 202 -39.23 8.37 -12.57
CA LYS A 202 -40.65 8.37 -12.27
C LYS A 202 -41.38 9.13 -13.37
#